data_AF-A0A496DNU9-F1
#
_entry.id   AF-A0A496DNU9-F1
#
_cell.length_a   1.000
_cell.length_b   1.000
_cell.length_c   1.000
_cell.angle_alpha   90.00
_cell.angle_beta   90.00
_cell.angle_gamma   90.00
#
_symmetry.space_group_name_H-M   'P 1'
#
loop_
_entity.id
_entity.type
_entity.pdbx_description
1 polymer ?
#
loop_
_entity_poly.entity_id
_entity_poly.type
_entity_poly.pdbx_seq_one_letter_code
_entity_poly.pdbx_strand_id
1 'polypeptide(L)'
;MGGFFGTISNGDCITDLFYGTDYNSHLGTRRGGMATYDKEEGFTRSIHNLENSYFRTKFEPGLPKFKGNAGVGIISDTDAQPIVINSHLGKFAIVTVAKINNLDELEDELLKANMHFSELSSGKTNQTELVALLITQGKDFVEGIENVYNKIKGSCSMLLLTEDGIIAARDKWGRTPIVIGRKDGAYAATSESSSLPNLDYEIEKFIGPGEIVRLRADGMEQMRKPNEGMQICSFLWVYYGFPVSCYEGKNVEDVRFMSGYKMGQKDDSEVDCACGIPDSGVGMALGYAEGKGVPYHRAIAKYTPTWPRSFTPANQEMRSLVAKMKLIPNRAMLEGRRILFCDDSIVRGTQLRDNVKILYDYGAKEVHMRIACPPLIYSCPFIGFTSSKSPLELITRQIIKELEGDENKNLDKYATTDSPEYKKMVGIIAERFGLSSLKFNTLETLVEAIDLPKCKVCTHCFDGSSCF
;
A
#
# COMPACT_ATOMS: atom_id res chain seq x y z
N MET A 1 -4.77 3.47 1.94
CA MET A 1 -3.42 4.03 2.10
C MET A 1 -3.34 5.33 1.28
N GLY A 2 -2.23 6.07 1.32
CA GLY A 2 -1.94 7.12 0.36
C GLY A 2 -0.50 6.99 -0.13
N GLY A 3 -0.12 7.82 -1.09
CA GLY A 3 1.26 7.97 -1.53
C GLY A 3 1.57 9.43 -1.77
N PHE A 4 2.75 9.87 -1.37
CA PHE A 4 3.21 11.23 -1.59
C PHE A 4 4.35 11.30 -2.60
N PHE A 5 4.53 12.50 -3.14
CA PHE A 5 5.69 12.90 -3.91
C PHE A 5 6.05 14.32 -3.50
N GLY A 6 7.31 14.59 -3.21
CA GLY A 6 7.83 15.93 -3.01
C GLY A 6 9.07 16.12 -3.88
N THR A 7 9.26 17.32 -4.40
CA THR A 7 10.43 17.66 -5.21
C THR A 7 10.92 19.07 -4.88
N ILE A 8 12.23 19.25 -4.94
CA ILE A 8 12.91 20.53 -4.82
C ILE A 8 14.01 20.63 -5.88
N SER A 9 14.05 21.76 -6.58
CA SER A 9 14.91 21.99 -7.75
C SER A 9 15.55 23.37 -7.71
N ASN A 10 16.62 23.57 -8.48
CA ASN A 10 17.18 24.90 -8.76
C ASN A 10 16.28 25.72 -9.71
N GLY A 11 15.38 25.06 -10.43
CA GLY A 11 14.40 25.68 -11.32
C GLY A 11 12.95 25.37 -10.93
N ASP A 12 12.03 25.59 -11.87
CA ASP A 12 10.61 25.22 -11.70
C ASP A 12 10.47 23.70 -11.51
N CYS A 13 9.65 23.29 -10.54
CA CYS A 13 9.41 21.91 -10.17
C CYS A 13 7.93 21.48 -10.35
N ILE A 14 7.04 22.34 -10.86
CA ILE A 14 5.59 22.07 -10.89
C ILE A 14 5.26 20.83 -11.73
N THR A 15 5.90 20.66 -12.88
CA THR A 15 5.69 19.50 -13.76
C THR A 15 6.10 18.19 -13.08
N ASP A 16 7.27 18.17 -12.45
CA ASP A 16 7.77 17.02 -11.68
C ASP A 16 6.81 16.69 -10.54
N LEU A 17 6.39 17.70 -9.78
CA LEU A 17 5.47 17.53 -8.66
C LEU A 17 4.13 16.95 -9.12
N PHE A 18 3.56 17.48 -10.20
CA PHE A 18 2.28 17.05 -10.74
C PHE A 18 2.31 15.59 -11.21
N TYR A 19 3.25 15.24 -12.08
CA TYR A 19 3.34 13.88 -12.59
C TYR A 19 3.84 12.88 -11.54
N GLY A 20 4.80 13.28 -10.70
CA GLY A 20 5.30 12.46 -9.59
C GLY A 20 4.20 12.11 -8.59
N THR A 21 3.30 13.05 -8.30
CA THR A 21 2.11 12.78 -7.49
C THR A 21 1.13 11.86 -8.23
N ASP A 22 0.88 12.06 -9.53
CA ASP A 22 -0.04 11.22 -10.32
C ASP A 22 0.39 9.75 -10.37
N TYR A 23 1.70 9.45 -10.42
CA TYR A 23 2.23 8.07 -10.38
C TYR A 23 1.80 7.30 -9.11
N ASN A 24 1.50 8.02 -8.02
CA ASN A 24 1.02 7.45 -6.77
C ASN A 24 -0.51 7.20 -6.76
N SER A 25 -1.22 7.46 -7.88
CA SER A 25 -2.70 7.34 -7.97
C SER A 25 -3.25 5.94 -7.68
N HIS A 26 -2.43 4.89 -7.77
CA HIS A 26 -2.87 3.53 -7.45
C HIS A 26 -2.90 3.25 -5.93
N LEU A 27 -2.27 4.12 -5.12
CA LEU A 27 -2.16 4.00 -3.66
C LEU A 27 -3.32 4.65 -2.91
N GLY A 28 -4.15 5.44 -3.59
CA GLY A 28 -5.37 5.99 -3.00
C GLY A 28 -6.40 6.46 -4.02
N THR A 29 -7.62 6.70 -3.55
CA THR A 29 -8.80 6.83 -4.42
C THR A 29 -9.73 7.98 -4.06
N ARG A 30 -9.54 8.65 -2.92
CA ARG A 30 -10.52 9.63 -2.41
C ARG A 30 -10.12 11.07 -2.63
N ARG A 31 -8.86 11.42 -2.34
CA ARG A 31 -8.38 12.80 -2.32
C ARG A 31 -7.04 12.89 -3.03
N GLY A 32 -6.82 14.02 -3.69
CA GLY A 32 -5.54 14.42 -4.26
C GLY A 32 -5.22 15.84 -3.83
N GLY A 33 -3.96 16.13 -3.58
CA GLY A 33 -3.52 17.44 -3.11
C GLY A 33 -2.13 17.79 -3.57
N MET A 34 -1.87 19.09 -3.75
CA MET A 34 -0.54 19.65 -4.02
C MET A 34 -0.38 20.95 -3.22
N ALA A 35 0.83 21.20 -2.74
CA ALA A 35 1.26 22.47 -2.18
C ALA A 35 2.67 22.81 -2.69
N THR A 36 2.89 24.06 -3.05
CA THR A 36 4.19 24.58 -3.46
C THR A 36 4.56 25.79 -2.62
N TYR A 37 5.85 26.09 -2.57
CA TYR A 37 6.38 27.26 -1.89
C TYR A 37 7.19 28.11 -2.86
N ASP A 38 6.87 29.39 -2.89
CA ASP A 38 7.61 30.44 -3.59
C ASP A 38 8.01 31.53 -2.58
N LYS A 39 9.19 32.13 -2.76
CA LYS A 39 9.70 33.14 -1.81
C LYS A 39 8.89 34.43 -1.80
N GLU A 40 8.29 34.81 -2.94
CA GLU A 40 7.54 36.06 -3.08
C GLU A 40 6.05 35.84 -2.78
N GLU A 41 5.48 34.73 -3.28
CA GLU A 41 4.04 34.43 -3.20
C GLU A 41 3.67 33.55 -2.01
N GLY A 42 4.66 32.94 -1.35
CA GLY A 42 4.48 32.04 -0.23
C GLY A 42 3.91 30.68 -0.63
N PHE A 43 3.07 30.10 0.23
CA PHE A 43 2.47 28.78 0.01
C PHE A 43 1.22 28.85 -0.86
N THR A 44 1.20 28.07 -1.93
CA THR A 44 0.00 27.81 -2.74
C THR A 44 -0.43 26.36 -2.57
N ARG A 45 -1.71 26.11 -2.27
CA ARG A 45 -2.25 24.74 -2.11
C ARG A 45 -3.57 24.53 -2.84
N SER A 46 -3.81 23.32 -3.35
CA SER A 46 -5.12 22.86 -3.82
C SER A 46 -5.36 21.40 -3.42
N ILE A 47 -6.62 21.08 -3.11
CA ILE A 47 -7.07 19.73 -2.75
C ILE A 47 -8.37 19.43 -3.52
N HIS A 48 -8.44 18.25 -4.14
CA HIS A 48 -9.58 17.80 -4.93
C HIS A 48 -10.10 16.44 -4.48
N ASN A 49 -11.40 16.20 -4.70
CA ASN A 49 -12.01 14.87 -4.61
C ASN A 49 -11.68 14.07 -5.89
N LEU A 50 -11.21 12.83 -5.71
CA LEU A 50 -10.84 11.89 -6.77
C LEU A 50 -11.78 10.68 -6.91
N GLU A 51 -12.81 10.56 -6.07
CA GLU A 51 -13.73 9.41 -6.06
C GLU A 51 -14.47 9.25 -7.40
N ASN A 52 -14.61 10.34 -8.16
CA ASN A 52 -15.31 10.38 -9.44
C ASN A 52 -14.44 10.88 -10.61
N SER A 53 -13.12 11.02 -10.46
CA SER A 53 -12.25 11.57 -11.50
C SER A 53 -10.78 11.29 -11.22
N TYR A 54 -9.98 11.18 -12.28
CA TYR A 54 -8.53 11.08 -12.16
C TYR A 54 -7.89 12.38 -11.64
N PHE A 55 -6.73 12.22 -11.01
CA PHE A 55 -5.92 13.32 -10.47
C PHE A 55 -5.58 14.36 -11.54
N ARG A 56 -5.01 13.95 -12.68
CA ARG A 56 -4.65 14.86 -13.78
C ARG A 56 -5.79 15.76 -14.23
N THR A 57 -6.96 15.19 -14.52
CA THR A 57 -8.14 15.94 -14.96
C THR A 57 -8.59 17.00 -13.94
N LYS A 58 -8.35 16.79 -12.64
CA LYS A 58 -8.71 17.74 -11.58
C LYS A 58 -7.69 18.85 -11.42
N PHE A 59 -6.41 18.55 -11.56
CA PHE A 59 -5.32 19.49 -11.25
C PHE A 59 -4.81 20.26 -12.47
N GLU A 60 -4.86 19.69 -13.67
CA GLU A 60 -4.33 20.29 -14.90
C GLU A 60 -4.84 21.71 -15.19
N PRO A 61 -6.16 22.03 -15.04
CA PRO A 61 -6.65 23.40 -15.25
C PRO A 61 -6.11 24.42 -14.22
N GLY A 62 -5.65 23.94 -13.06
CA GLY A 62 -5.13 24.76 -11.96
C GLY A 62 -3.61 24.87 -11.93
N LEU A 63 -2.88 24.11 -12.77
CA LEU A 63 -1.42 24.08 -12.77
C LEU A 63 -0.75 25.46 -12.87
N PRO A 64 -1.22 26.40 -13.71
CA PRO A 64 -0.61 27.74 -13.82
C PRO A 64 -0.65 28.57 -12.52
N LYS A 65 -1.42 28.16 -11.52
CA LYS A 65 -1.48 28.84 -10.20
C LYS A 65 -0.32 28.45 -9.29
N PHE A 66 0.25 27.25 -9.51
CA PHE A 66 1.37 26.79 -8.71
C PHE A 66 2.65 27.45 -9.21
N LYS A 67 3.46 27.92 -8.26
CA LYS A 67 4.75 28.56 -8.50
C LYS A 67 5.76 28.04 -7.48
N GLY A 68 7.04 28.24 -7.78
CA GLY A 68 8.14 27.96 -6.88
C GLY A 68 8.95 26.73 -7.28
N ASN A 69 10.05 26.54 -6.57
CA ASN A 69 11.05 25.53 -6.86
C ASN A 69 11.01 24.34 -5.88
N ALA A 70 10.02 24.32 -4.99
CA ALA A 70 9.77 23.23 -4.07
C ALA A 70 8.27 22.98 -3.89
N GLY A 71 7.89 21.70 -3.77
CA GLY A 71 6.52 21.34 -3.44
C GLY A 71 6.33 19.90 -3.00
N VAL A 72 5.17 19.65 -2.40
CA VAL A 72 4.71 18.33 -1.93
C VAL A 72 3.30 18.06 -2.43
N GLY A 73 3.05 16.81 -2.82
CA GLY A 73 1.76 16.34 -3.31
C GLY A 73 1.44 14.97 -2.73
N ILE A 74 0.15 14.64 -2.71
CA ILE A 74 -0.34 13.42 -2.09
C ILE A 74 -1.59 12.91 -2.79
N ILE A 75 -1.65 11.59 -2.95
CA ILE A 75 -2.86 10.81 -3.20
C ILE A 75 -3.26 10.17 -1.88
N SER A 76 -4.51 10.31 -1.46
CA SER A 76 -5.01 9.88 -0.15
C SER A 76 -6.32 9.09 -0.28
N ASP A 77 -6.42 7.97 0.44
CA ASP A 77 -7.67 7.22 0.62
C ASP A 77 -8.57 7.77 1.74
N THR A 78 -8.12 8.77 2.49
CA THR A 78 -8.82 9.25 3.69
C THR A 78 -8.97 10.76 3.66
N ASP A 79 -7.93 11.46 4.11
CA ASP A 79 -7.99 12.84 4.56
C ASP A 79 -7.65 13.81 3.44
N ALA A 80 -8.22 15.01 3.52
CA ALA A 80 -7.82 16.14 2.70
C ALA A 80 -6.46 16.67 3.20
N GLN A 81 -5.49 16.72 2.30
CA GLN A 81 -4.10 17.12 2.54
C GLN A 81 -3.52 17.64 1.20
N PRO A 82 -2.51 18.53 1.15
CA PRO A 82 -1.68 19.03 2.26
C PRO A 82 -2.36 20.03 3.21
N ILE A 83 -1.91 20.05 4.45
CA ILE A 83 -2.30 21.06 5.46
C ILE A 83 -1.16 22.06 5.62
N VAL A 84 -1.47 23.36 5.63
CA VAL A 84 -0.50 24.44 5.86
C VAL A 84 -0.70 24.95 7.28
N ILE A 85 0.35 24.89 8.09
CA ILE A 85 0.35 25.32 9.49
C ILE A 85 1.32 26.50 9.65
N ASN A 86 0.96 27.42 10.53
CA ASN A 86 1.82 28.50 10.99
C ASN A 86 2.05 28.33 12.50
N SER A 87 3.28 28.06 12.91
CA SER A 87 3.64 27.83 14.32
C SER A 87 4.95 28.51 14.69
N HIS A 88 5.42 28.29 15.92
CA HIS A 88 6.74 28.76 16.36
C HIS A 88 7.91 28.10 15.61
N LEU A 89 7.67 26.99 14.90
CA LEU A 89 8.64 26.37 13.99
C LEU A 89 8.68 27.06 12.61
N GLY A 90 7.86 28.08 12.41
CA GLY A 90 7.63 28.74 11.12
C GLY A 90 6.41 28.20 10.39
N LYS A 91 6.24 28.62 9.13
CA LYS A 91 5.17 28.15 8.25
C LYS A 91 5.63 26.95 7.44
N PHE A 92 4.83 25.89 7.42
CA PHE A 92 5.12 24.69 6.62
C PHE A 92 3.84 24.02 6.13
N ALA A 93 3.94 23.33 4.99
CA ALA A 93 2.90 22.41 4.52
C ALA A 93 3.28 20.97 4.88
N ILE A 94 2.32 20.13 5.23
CA ILE A 94 2.56 18.73 5.60
C ILE A 94 1.63 17.79 4.83
N VAL A 95 2.20 16.64 4.44
CA VAL A 95 1.50 15.45 3.96
C VAL A 95 1.93 14.23 4.75
N THR A 96 1.00 13.32 5.00
CA THR A 96 1.24 12.10 5.80
C THR A 96 0.63 10.87 5.14
N VAL A 97 1.37 9.77 5.20
CA VAL A 97 0.84 8.41 5.02
C VAL A 97 0.86 7.75 6.38
N ALA A 98 -0.32 7.66 7.00
CA ALA A 98 -0.45 7.28 8.40
C ALA A 98 -1.56 6.25 8.66
N LYS A 99 -1.39 5.52 9.76
CA LYS A 99 -2.46 4.84 10.49
C LYS A 99 -2.24 5.11 11.98
N ILE A 100 -3.20 5.79 12.60
CA ILE A 100 -3.13 6.21 14.00
C ILE A 100 -4.26 5.48 14.74
N ASN A 101 -3.94 4.45 15.52
CA ASN A 101 -4.95 3.66 16.23
C ASN A 101 -5.44 4.34 17.52
N ASN A 102 -4.63 5.22 18.09
CA ASN A 102 -4.94 6.01 19.29
C ASN A 102 -5.28 7.46 18.95
N LEU A 103 -6.04 7.67 17.86
CA LEU A 103 -6.40 9.01 17.38
C LEU A 103 -7.18 9.79 18.44
N ASP A 104 -8.25 9.19 18.98
CA ASP A 104 -9.12 9.82 19.97
C ASP A 104 -8.36 10.14 21.29
N GLU A 105 -7.43 9.27 21.69
CA GLU A 105 -6.55 9.48 22.87
C GLU A 105 -5.65 10.71 22.68
N LEU A 106 -5.05 10.86 21.50
CA LEU A 106 -4.15 11.97 21.18
C LEU A 106 -4.90 13.28 20.93
N GLU A 107 -6.10 13.22 20.36
CA GLU A 107 -7.01 14.35 20.25
C GLU A 107 -7.33 14.93 21.64
N ASP A 108 -7.76 14.08 22.57
CA ASP A 108 -8.05 14.49 23.95
C ASP A 108 -6.83 15.11 24.64
N GLU A 109 -5.63 14.57 24.43
CA GLU A 109 -4.38 15.11 24.98
C GLU A 109 -4.10 16.52 24.44
N LEU A 110 -4.23 16.71 23.12
CA LEU A 110 -3.97 17.99 22.46
C LEU A 110 -5.00 19.06 22.84
N LEU A 111 -6.28 18.68 22.93
CA LEU A 111 -7.33 19.59 23.41
C LEU A 111 -7.10 20.02 24.87
N LYS A 112 -6.67 19.11 25.75
CA LYS A 112 -6.28 19.43 27.14
C LYS A 112 -5.06 20.34 27.22
N ALA A 113 -4.18 20.29 26.21
CA ALA A 113 -3.06 21.21 26.06
C ALA A 113 -3.45 22.57 25.45
N ASN A 114 -4.76 22.86 25.32
CA ASN A 114 -5.33 24.07 24.71
C ASN A 114 -5.00 24.26 23.22
N MET A 115 -4.70 23.16 22.51
CA MET A 115 -4.67 23.18 21.04
C MET A 115 -6.09 23.03 20.50
N HIS A 116 -6.30 23.46 19.25
CA HIS A 116 -7.56 23.31 18.56
C HIS A 116 -7.35 22.58 17.23
N PHE A 117 -8.39 21.91 16.77
CA PHE A 117 -8.47 21.29 15.45
C PHE A 117 -9.40 22.11 14.57
N SER A 118 -8.96 22.44 13.37
CA SER A 118 -9.72 23.19 12.37
C SER A 118 -10.21 22.31 11.22
N GLU A 119 -9.56 21.17 10.99
CA GLU A 119 -9.84 20.28 9.87
C GLU A 119 -10.56 19.01 10.33
N LEU A 120 -11.61 18.64 9.59
CA LEU A 120 -12.39 17.42 9.84
C LEU A 120 -12.37 16.50 8.62
N SER A 121 -12.26 15.21 8.88
CA SER A 121 -12.35 14.14 7.89
C SER A 121 -13.54 13.24 8.20
N SER A 122 -14.63 13.42 7.43
CA SER A 122 -15.88 12.68 7.62
C SER A 122 -16.45 12.77 9.04
N GLY A 123 -16.34 13.96 9.66
CA GLY A 123 -16.83 14.22 11.02
C GLY A 123 -15.92 13.71 12.14
N LYS A 124 -14.68 13.32 11.84
CA LYS A 124 -13.63 12.99 12.81
C LYS A 124 -12.41 13.89 12.62
N THR A 125 -11.54 13.94 13.62
CA THR A 125 -10.26 14.64 13.55
C THR A 125 -9.42 14.21 12.35
N ASN A 126 -8.91 15.19 11.61
CA ASN A 126 -7.99 14.95 10.51
C ASN A 126 -6.64 14.46 11.05
N GLN A 127 -6.22 13.26 10.63
CA GLN A 127 -5.01 12.62 11.13
C GLN A 127 -3.74 13.45 10.87
N THR A 128 -3.70 14.19 9.76
CA THR A 128 -2.57 15.01 9.35
C THR A 128 -2.47 16.27 10.17
N GLU A 129 -3.61 16.87 10.55
CA GLU A 129 -3.62 18.02 11.45
C GLU A 129 -3.10 17.60 12.83
N LEU A 130 -3.56 16.46 13.34
CA LEU A 130 -3.07 15.89 14.59
C LEU A 130 -1.56 15.64 14.56
N VAL A 131 -1.02 15.06 13.49
CA VAL A 131 0.42 14.90 13.31
C VAL A 131 1.14 16.25 13.31
N ALA A 132 0.60 17.25 12.61
CA ALA A 132 1.18 18.59 12.59
C ALA A 132 1.23 19.20 13.99
N LEU A 133 0.15 19.08 14.77
CA LEU A 133 0.08 19.60 16.14
C LEU A 133 1.10 18.91 17.06
N LEU A 134 1.28 17.59 16.96
CA LEU A 134 2.33 16.86 17.67
C LEU A 134 3.73 17.38 17.33
N ILE A 135 3.98 17.69 16.05
CA ILE A 135 5.25 18.28 15.61
C ILE A 135 5.44 19.67 16.22
N THR A 136 4.39 20.49 16.26
CA THR A 136 4.45 21.82 16.89
C THR A 136 4.59 21.81 18.41
N GLN A 137 4.60 20.65 19.07
CA GLN A 137 4.98 20.57 20.49
C GLN A 137 6.51 20.56 20.71
N GLY A 138 7.32 20.27 19.67
CA GLY A 138 8.78 20.25 19.76
C GLY A 138 9.41 21.63 19.64
N LYS A 139 10.66 21.81 20.12
CA LYS A 139 11.39 23.07 19.97
C LYS A 139 11.94 23.27 18.56
N ASP A 140 12.23 22.17 17.88
CA ASP A 140 12.59 22.11 16.47
C ASP A 140 11.81 20.97 15.76
N PHE A 141 11.99 20.84 14.44
CA PHE A 141 11.32 19.81 13.67
C PHE A 141 11.73 18.38 14.09
N VAL A 142 12.96 18.15 14.54
CA VAL A 142 13.44 16.82 14.93
C VAL A 142 12.74 16.39 16.22
N GLU A 143 12.74 17.24 17.25
CA GLU A 143 12.04 16.99 18.51
C GLU A 143 10.52 16.84 18.28
N GLY A 144 9.95 17.66 17.39
CA GLY A 144 8.54 17.56 17.01
C GLY A 144 8.18 16.23 16.35
N ILE A 145 9.02 15.76 15.41
CA ILE A 145 8.82 14.47 14.74
C ILE A 145 9.07 13.31 15.71
N GLU A 146 9.99 13.44 16.67
CA GLU A 146 10.14 12.45 17.75
C GLU A 146 8.88 12.32 18.62
N ASN A 147 8.09 13.39 18.81
CA ASN A 147 6.77 13.27 19.48
C ASN A 147 5.83 12.34 18.69
N VAL A 148 5.82 12.46 17.36
CA VAL A 148 5.04 11.57 16.48
C VAL A 148 5.49 10.12 16.68
N TYR A 149 6.80 9.86 16.59
CA TYR A 149 7.35 8.52 16.75
C TYR A 149 7.06 7.89 18.12
N ASN A 150 7.00 8.69 19.17
CA ASN A 150 6.82 8.20 20.53
C ASN A 150 5.35 8.05 20.95
N LYS A 151 4.45 8.86 20.39
CA LYS A 151 3.03 8.88 20.80
C LYS A 151 2.09 8.11 19.87
N ILE A 152 2.40 8.00 18.57
CA ILE A 152 1.50 7.33 17.61
C ILE A 152 1.60 5.80 17.75
N LYS A 153 0.47 5.15 18.09
CA LYS A 153 0.30 3.69 18.01
C LYS A 153 -0.12 3.33 16.57
N GLY A 154 0.85 3.02 15.71
CA GLY A 154 0.61 2.63 14.33
C GLY A 154 1.81 2.94 13.44
N SER A 155 1.62 3.68 12.35
CA SER A 155 2.72 4.19 11.52
C SER A 155 2.40 5.57 10.97
N CYS A 156 3.43 6.39 10.75
CA CYS A 156 3.29 7.71 10.15
C CYS A 156 4.60 8.10 9.45
N SER A 157 4.58 8.07 8.12
CA SER A 157 5.62 8.65 7.27
C SER A 157 5.12 9.97 6.71
N MET A 158 5.99 10.96 6.56
CA MET A 158 5.58 12.33 6.24
C MET A 158 6.61 13.09 5.42
N LEU A 159 6.11 14.07 4.66
CA LEU A 159 6.91 15.15 4.08
C LEU A 159 6.42 16.49 4.63
N LEU A 160 7.35 17.36 5.01
CA LEU A 160 7.09 18.75 5.37
C LEU A 160 7.78 19.66 4.36
N LEU A 161 7.02 20.52 3.70
CA LEU A 161 7.53 21.59 2.86
C LEU A 161 7.70 22.84 3.72
N THR A 162 8.94 23.29 3.90
CA THR A 162 9.29 24.53 4.60
C THR A 162 9.85 25.54 3.61
N GLU A 163 10.08 26.77 4.06
CA GLU A 163 10.77 27.81 3.27
C GLU A 163 12.22 27.44 2.93
N ASP A 164 12.78 26.50 3.69
CA ASP A 164 14.16 26.06 3.65
C ASP A 164 14.35 24.78 2.81
N GLY A 165 13.30 23.99 2.63
CA GLY A 165 13.36 22.77 1.82
C GLY A 165 12.30 21.75 2.20
N ILE A 166 12.51 20.50 1.80
CA ILE A 166 11.59 19.40 2.13
C ILE A 166 12.21 18.53 3.21
N ILE A 167 11.55 18.41 4.35
CA ILE A 167 11.91 17.44 5.38
C ILE A 167 11.14 16.15 5.11
N ALA A 168 11.86 15.05 4.89
CA ALA A 168 11.30 13.72 4.73
C ALA A 168 11.59 12.89 5.98
N ALA A 169 10.55 12.35 6.60
CA ALA A 169 10.65 11.59 7.85
C ALA A 169 9.87 10.28 7.73
N ARG A 170 10.59 9.16 7.77
CA ARG A 170 10.00 7.81 7.66
C ARG A 170 9.49 7.36 9.03
N ASP A 171 8.43 6.56 9.07
CA ASP A 171 7.89 6.04 10.33
C ASP A 171 8.94 5.24 11.15
N LYS A 172 8.74 5.19 12.46
CA LYS A 172 9.70 4.66 13.45
C LYS A 172 10.28 3.28 13.12
N TRP A 173 9.49 2.39 12.52
CA TRP A 173 9.87 1.02 12.16
C TRP A 173 10.05 0.82 10.65
N GLY A 174 9.88 1.88 9.84
CA GLY A 174 9.96 1.80 8.39
C GLY A 174 8.87 0.93 7.76
N ARG A 175 7.68 0.87 8.37
CA ARG A 175 6.49 0.16 7.88
C ARG A 175 6.13 0.57 6.46
N THR A 176 6.18 1.87 6.17
CA THR A 176 5.95 2.46 4.84
C THR A 176 7.26 3.01 4.28
N PRO A 177 7.44 3.00 2.95
CA PRO A 177 8.68 3.45 2.31
C PRO A 177 8.75 4.98 2.15
N ILE A 178 9.98 5.50 2.14
CA ILE A 178 10.32 6.78 1.51
C ILE A 178 11.58 6.56 0.66
N VAL A 179 11.47 6.79 -0.63
CA VAL A 179 12.55 6.67 -1.61
C VAL A 179 12.98 8.06 -2.04
N ILE A 180 14.27 8.34 -2.00
CA ILE A 180 14.87 9.57 -2.51
C ILE A 180 15.33 9.32 -3.94
N GLY A 181 14.87 10.18 -4.84
CA GLY A 181 15.38 10.30 -6.20
C GLY A 181 16.30 11.51 -6.33
N ARG A 182 17.31 11.41 -7.19
CA ARG A 182 18.19 12.53 -7.55
C ARG A 182 18.26 12.66 -9.07
N LYS A 183 18.26 13.91 -9.54
CA LYS A 183 18.69 14.29 -10.89
C LYS A 183 19.52 15.56 -10.83
N ASP A 184 20.04 16.01 -11.96
CA ASP A 184 20.85 17.24 -11.96
C ASP A 184 20.04 18.44 -11.45
N GLY A 185 20.58 19.11 -10.43
CA GLY A 185 19.95 20.26 -9.78
C GLY A 185 18.62 20.00 -9.05
N ALA A 186 18.22 18.75 -8.79
CA ALA A 186 16.98 18.45 -8.09
C ALA A 186 16.98 17.15 -7.28
N TYR A 187 16.17 17.13 -6.23
CA TYR A 187 15.88 15.97 -5.39
C TYR A 187 14.38 15.73 -5.31
N ALA A 188 13.98 14.47 -5.21
CA ALA A 188 12.60 14.06 -4.95
C ALA A 188 12.51 13.07 -3.78
N ALA A 189 11.41 13.11 -3.03
CA ALA A 189 11.04 12.11 -2.03
C ALA A 189 9.68 11.52 -2.39
N THR A 190 9.57 10.20 -2.46
CA THR A 190 8.33 9.54 -2.89
C THR A 190 8.04 8.27 -2.11
N SER A 191 6.76 7.90 -2.01
CA SER A 191 6.34 6.60 -1.50
C SER A 191 6.72 5.45 -2.44
N GLU A 192 6.82 5.68 -3.75
CA GLU A 192 7.17 4.63 -4.71
C GLU A 192 8.16 5.08 -5.79
N SER A 193 9.18 4.25 -5.99
CA SER A 193 10.23 4.52 -6.99
C SER A 193 9.72 4.51 -8.43
N SER A 194 8.53 3.93 -8.71
CA SER A 194 7.92 3.97 -10.05
C SER A 194 7.65 5.38 -10.58
N SER A 195 7.60 6.39 -9.69
CA SER A 195 7.46 7.79 -10.07
C SER A 195 8.74 8.44 -10.60
N LEU A 196 9.91 7.83 -10.41
CA LEU A 196 11.21 8.45 -10.66
C LEU A 196 11.68 8.37 -12.14
N PRO A 197 11.65 7.19 -12.82
CA PRO A 197 12.36 7.03 -14.10
C PRO A 197 11.85 7.94 -15.22
N ASN A 198 10.54 8.11 -15.34
CA ASN A 198 9.95 8.97 -16.39
C ASN A 198 10.05 10.47 -16.08
N LEU A 199 10.58 10.82 -14.90
CA LEU A 199 10.91 12.19 -14.50
C LEU A 199 12.43 12.41 -14.45
N ASP A 200 13.20 11.46 -14.98
CA ASP A 200 14.65 11.45 -15.08
C ASP A 200 15.40 11.43 -13.74
N TYR A 201 14.72 10.97 -12.66
CA TYR A 201 15.38 10.75 -11.38
C TYR A 201 15.91 9.32 -11.28
N GLU A 202 17.13 9.20 -10.76
CA GLU A 202 17.71 7.93 -10.33
C GLU A 202 17.48 7.73 -8.83
N ILE A 203 17.40 6.47 -8.39
CA ILE A 203 17.27 6.16 -6.95
C ILE A 203 18.58 6.50 -6.25
N GLU A 204 18.54 7.47 -5.35
CA GLU A 204 19.67 7.87 -4.51
C GLU A 204 19.69 7.06 -3.20
N LYS A 205 18.55 6.96 -2.51
CA LYS A 205 18.49 6.39 -1.16
C LYS A 205 17.11 5.89 -0.77
N PHE A 206 17.06 4.76 -0.08
CA PHE A 206 15.90 4.36 0.73
C PHE A 206 16.08 4.91 2.14
N ILE A 207 15.20 5.80 2.60
CA ILE A 207 15.29 6.41 3.94
C ILE A 207 15.10 5.32 5.00
N GLY A 208 15.97 5.22 6.00
CA GLY A 208 15.87 4.18 7.03
C GLY A 208 14.73 4.39 8.03
N PRO A 209 14.43 3.39 8.88
CA PRO A 209 13.33 3.47 9.86
C PRO A 209 13.56 4.61 10.86
N GLY A 210 12.58 5.50 11.03
CA GLY A 210 12.69 6.68 11.89
C GLY A 210 13.72 7.72 11.43
N GLU A 211 14.34 7.57 10.26
CA GLU A 211 15.30 8.55 9.75
C GLU A 211 14.59 9.83 9.30
N ILE A 212 15.25 10.96 9.56
CA ILE A 212 14.81 12.29 9.13
C ILE A 212 15.91 12.91 8.27
N VAL A 213 15.54 13.32 7.06
CA VAL A 213 16.43 14.05 6.16
C VAL A 213 15.78 15.35 5.70
N ARG A 214 16.61 16.34 5.36
CA ARG A 214 16.19 17.56 4.68
C ARG A 214 16.77 17.59 3.28
N LEU A 215 15.92 17.82 2.31
CA LEU A 215 16.27 17.95 0.90
C LEU A 215 16.30 19.42 0.51
N ARG A 216 17.36 19.79 -0.20
CA ARG A 216 17.53 21.02 -0.95
C ARG A 216 17.87 20.67 -2.40
N ALA A 217 17.82 21.65 -3.28
CA ALA A 217 18.17 21.44 -4.68
C ALA A 217 19.65 21.01 -4.86
N ASP A 218 20.53 21.44 -3.95
CA ASP A 218 21.97 21.20 -3.99
C ASP A 218 22.45 20.05 -3.09
N GLY A 219 21.59 19.49 -2.22
CA GLY A 219 22.00 18.42 -1.33
C GLY A 219 20.94 17.86 -0.40
N MET A 220 21.33 16.79 0.28
CA MET A 220 20.54 16.11 1.32
C MET A 220 21.30 16.14 2.65
N GLU A 221 20.65 16.69 3.68
CA GLU A 221 21.16 16.75 5.06
C GLU A 221 20.48 15.68 5.91
N GLN A 222 21.25 14.86 6.63
CA GLN A 222 20.70 13.92 7.60
C GLN A 222 20.49 14.62 8.94
N MET A 223 19.22 14.88 9.30
CA MET A 223 18.86 15.54 10.55
C MET A 223 18.82 14.54 11.72
N ARG A 224 18.43 13.29 11.47
CA ARG A 224 18.37 12.22 12.47
C ARG A 224 18.67 10.87 11.84
N LYS A 225 19.62 10.12 12.42
CA LYS A 225 20.06 8.79 11.94
C LYS A 225 18.92 7.76 12.00
N PRO A 226 18.90 6.69 11.18
CA PRO A 226 17.90 5.63 11.29
C PRO A 226 18.02 4.83 12.60
N ASN A 227 16.91 4.22 13.02
CA ASN A 227 16.88 3.16 14.03
C ASN A 227 17.50 1.86 13.48
N GLU A 228 17.94 0.97 14.36
CA GLU A 228 18.45 -0.35 13.96
C GLU A 228 17.32 -1.32 13.55
N GLY A 229 16.19 -1.26 14.27
CA GLY A 229 15.01 -2.07 14.03
C GLY A 229 14.23 -1.58 12.81
N MET A 230 13.92 -2.50 11.89
CA MET A 230 13.09 -2.25 10.72
C MET A 230 12.06 -3.36 10.59
N GLN A 231 10.84 -3.07 10.18
CA GLN A 231 9.85 -4.08 9.83
C GLN A 231 8.97 -3.58 8.65
N ILE A 232 9.59 -3.40 7.47
CA ILE A 232 8.89 -2.93 6.26
C ILE A 232 7.79 -3.91 5.85
N CYS A 233 6.66 -3.41 5.37
CA CYS A 233 5.52 -4.28 5.12
C CYS A 233 5.69 -5.25 3.95
N SER A 234 5.59 -6.56 4.22
CA SER A 234 5.55 -7.61 3.19
C SER A 234 4.47 -7.39 2.13
N PHE A 235 3.34 -6.76 2.51
CA PHE A 235 2.24 -6.48 1.60
C PHE A 235 2.56 -5.49 0.47
N LEU A 236 3.66 -4.73 0.60
CA LEU A 236 4.19 -3.91 -0.49
C LEU A 236 4.57 -4.78 -1.70
N TRP A 237 5.21 -5.93 -1.48
CA TRP A 237 5.53 -6.86 -2.57
C TRP A 237 4.35 -7.76 -2.95
N VAL A 238 3.58 -8.25 -1.97
CA VAL A 238 2.46 -9.17 -2.23
C VAL A 238 1.39 -8.54 -3.12
N TYR A 239 0.99 -7.28 -2.86
CA TYR A 239 -0.18 -6.69 -3.51
C TYR A 239 -0.03 -5.21 -3.86
N TYR A 240 0.42 -4.39 -2.92
CA TYR A 240 0.25 -2.93 -3.04
C TYR A 240 1.15 -2.31 -4.09
N GLY A 241 2.42 -2.69 -4.09
CA GLY A 241 3.43 -2.03 -4.87
C GLY A 241 3.21 -2.19 -6.36
N PHE A 242 3.54 -1.13 -7.08
CA PHE A 242 3.57 -1.15 -8.52
C PHE A 242 4.69 -2.09 -9.01
N PRO A 243 4.49 -2.89 -10.09
CA PRO A 243 5.46 -3.93 -10.50
C PRO A 243 6.91 -3.46 -10.67
N VAL A 244 7.12 -2.23 -11.17
CA VAL A 244 8.47 -1.67 -11.38
C VAL A 244 9.03 -0.94 -10.16
N SER A 245 8.25 -0.81 -9.07
CA SER A 245 8.73 -0.21 -7.83
C SER A 245 9.72 -1.12 -7.12
N CYS A 246 10.64 -0.51 -6.39
CA CYS A 246 11.60 -1.19 -5.51
C CYS A 246 11.41 -0.68 -4.09
N TYR A 247 11.50 -1.58 -3.12
CA TYR A 247 11.54 -1.24 -1.69
C TYR A 247 12.76 -1.92 -1.08
N GLU A 248 13.60 -1.16 -0.37
CA GLU A 248 14.87 -1.67 0.15
C GLU A 248 15.75 -2.35 -0.93
N GLY A 249 15.70 -1.83 -2.16
CA GLY A 249 16.42 -2.40 -3.31
C GLY A 249 15.79 -3.69 -3.88
N LYS A 250 14.64 -4.14 -3.39
CA LYS A 250 13.94 -5.35 -3.86
C LYS A 250 12.77 -4.99 -4.75
N ASN A 251 12.81 -5.42 -6.01
CA ASN A 251 11.78 -5.13 -7.01
C ASN A 251 10.49 -5.93 -6.75
N VAL A 252 9.34 -5.31 -6.97
CA VAL A 252 8.02 -5.94 -6.75
C VAL A 252 7.76 -7.12 -7.69
N GLU A 253 7.95 -6.95 -8.99
CA GLU A 253 7.69 -8.00 -9.98
C GLU A 253 8.61 -9.20 -9.80
N ASP A 254 9.89 -8.95 -9.52
CA ASP A 254 10.88 -10.00 -9.25
C ASP A 254 10.50 -10.84 -8.02
N VAL A 255 10.11 -10.20 -6.91
CA VAL A 255 9.64 -10.92 -5.72
C VAL A 255 8.39 -11.75 -6.01
N ARG A 256 7.43 -11.19 -6.77
CA ARG A 256 6.22 -11.93 -7.17
C ARG A 256 6.55 -13.14 -8.05
N PHE A 257 7.43 -12.95 -9.03
CA PHE A 257 7.92 -14.00 -9.90
C PHE A 257 8.61 -15.11 -9.10
N MET A 258 9.59 -14.78 -8.25
CA MET A 258 10.31 -15.76 -7.46
C MET A 258 9.42 -16.51 -6.46
N SER A 259 8.44 -15.82 -5.88
CA SER A 259 7.40 -16.41 -5.03
C SER A 259 6.60 -17.48 -5.79
N GLY A 260 6.16 -17.17 -7.02
CA GLY A 260 5.48 -18.11 -7.90
C GLY A 260 6.37 -19.27 -8.34
N TYR A 261 7.59 -18.99 -8.77
CA TYR A 261 8.57 -19.97 -9.24
C TYR A 261 8.83 -21.06 -8.21
N LYS A 262 9.16 -20.67 -6.97
CA LYS A 262 9.40 -21.62 -5.87
C LYS A 262 8.17 -22.44 -5.52
N MET A 263 6.97 -21.85 -5.61
CA MET A 263 5.72 -22.57 -5.39
C MET A 263 5.47 -23.60 -6.51
N GLY A 264 5.68 -23.22 -7.77
CA GLY A 264 5.50 -24.08 -8.94
C GLY A 264 6.39 -25.33 -8.90
N GLN A 265 7.64 -25.20 -8.44
CA GLN A 265 8.59 -26.31 -8.30
C GLN A 265 8.14 -27.39 -7.30
N LYS A 266 7.39 -27.00 -6.27
CA LYS A 266 6.96 -27.90 -5.17
C LYS A 266 5.52 -28.39 -5.34
N ASP A 267 4.76 -27.82 -6.26
CA ASP A 267 3.35 -28.15 -6.43
C ASP A 267 3.20 -29.43 -7.24
N ASP A 268 2.40 -30.38 -6.73
CA ASP A 268 2.14 -31.69 -7.30
C ASP A 268 0.85 -31.74 -8.15
N SER A 269 0.07 -30.65 -8.20
CA SER A 269 -1.18 -30.63 -8.96
C SER A 269 -0.95 -30.80 -10.47
N GLU A 270 -1.79 -31.58 -11.14
CA GLU A 270 -1.78 -31.70 -12.60
C GLU A 270 -2.68 -30.65 -13.25
N VAL A 271 -2.09 -29.72 -13.98
CA VAL A 271 -2.81 -28.60 -14.62
C VAL A 271 -2.30 -28.39 -16.05
N ASP A 272 -3.16 -27.87 -16.91
CA ASP A 272 -2.86 -27.69 -18.33
C ASP A 272 -2.24 -26.31 -18.61
N CYS A 273 -2.49 -25.31 -17.75
CA CYS A 273 -1.85 -24.00 -17.79
C CYS A 273 -1.93 -23.27 -16.45
N ALA A 274 -1.09 -22.24 -16.30
CA ALA A 274 -1.16 -21.28 -15.21
C ALA A 274 -1.65 -19.92 -15.72
N CYS A 275 -2.41 -19.21 -14.89
CA CYS A 275 -3.06 -17.94 -15.20
C CYS A 275 -2.95 -17.02 -13.98
N GLY A 276 -2.84 -15.71 -14.20
CA GLY A 276 -2.91 -14.73 -13.11
C GLY A 276 -4.29 -14.12 -13.01
N ILE A 277 -4.80 -13.90 -11.80
CA ILE A 277 -5.92 -12.98 -11.56
C ILE A 277 -5.39 -11.54 -11.72
N PRO A 278 -5.85 -10.79 -12.72
CA PRO A 278 -5.21 -9.52 -13.07
C PRO A 278 -5.59 -8.37 -12.12
N ASP A 279 -4.67 -7.45 -11.82
CA ASP A 279 -3.31 -7.36 -12.39
C ASP A 279 -2.24 -7.96 -11.46
N SER A 280 -2.49 -8.00 -10.15
CA SER A 280 -1.52 -8.37 -9.10
C SER A 280 -1.07 -9.82 -9.16
N GLY A 281 -1.95 -10.76 -9.50
CA GLY A 281 -1.63 -12.19 -9.61
C GLY A 281 -0.79 -12.56 -10.83
N VAL A 282 -0.56 -11.63 -11.77
CA VAL A 282 0.15 -11.91 -13.02
C VAL A 282 1.63 -12.27 -12.79
N GLY A 283 2.37 -11.48 -12.01
CA GLY A 283 3.80 -11.72 -11.77
C GLY A 283 4.05 -13.07 -11.10
N MET A 284 3.22 -13.44 -10.11
CA MET A 284 3.28 -14.76 -9.50
C MET A 284 2.94 -15.87 -10.49
N ALA A 285 1.93 -15.71 -11.34
CA ALA A 285 1.54 -16.72 -12.33
C ALA A 285 2.64 -16.97 -13.37
N LEU A 286 3.36 -15.93 -13.79
CA LEU A 286 4.49 -16.06 -14.70
C LEU A 286 5.59 -16.92 -14.07
N GLY A 287 5.98 -16.61 -12.84
CA GLY A 287 6.96 -17.42 -12.10
C GLY A 287 6.47 -18.84 -11.86
N TYR A 288 5.22 -19.01 -11.44
CA TYR A 288 4.62 -20.33 -11.21
C TYR A 288 4.63 -21.18 -12.48
N ALA A 289 4.24 -20.62 -13.63
CA ALA A 289 4.25 -21.30 -14.92
C ALA A 289 5.64 -21.85 -15.24
N GLU A 290 6.68 -21.03 -15.06
CA GLU A 290 8.07 -21.43 -15.30
C GLU A 290 8.54 -22.49 -14.31
N GLY A 291 8.27 -22.31 -13.01
CA GLY A 291 8.68 -23.27 -11.98
C GLY A 291 7.98 -24.63 -12.10
N LYS A 292 6.72 -24.64 -12.57
CA LYS A 292 5.91 -25.85 -12.77
C LYS A 292 6.14 -26.52 -14.13
N GLY A 293 6.68 -25.78 -15.11
CA GLY A 293 6.88 -26.26 -16.48
C GLY A 293 5.59 -26.35 -17.30
N VAL A 294 4.64 -25.44 -17.07
CA VAL A 294 3.35 -25.35 -17.80
C VAL A 294 3.21 -23.99 -18.49
N PRO A 295 2.46 -23.87 -19.58
CA PRO A 295 2.32 -22.58 -20.26
C PRO A 295 1.55 -21.56 -19.40
N TYR A 296 1.95 -20.30 -19.47
CA TYR A 296 1.14 -19.18 -19.00
C TYR A 296 0.07 -18.83 -20.04
N HIS A 297 -1.18 -18.67 -19.60
CA HIS A 297 -2.28 -18.23 -20.43
C HIS A 297 -3.06 -17.10 -19.75
N ARG A 298 -3.74 -16.29 -20.58
CA ARG A 298 -4.65 -15.24 -20.11
C ARG A 298 -6.09 -15.74 -20.19
N ALA A 299 -6.48 -16.54 -19.20
CA ALA A 299 -7.85 -17.07 -19.08
C ALA A 299 -8.86 -16.05 -18.53
N ILE A 300 -8.40 -14.97 -17.90
CA ILE A 300 -9.21 -13.84 -17.46
C ILE A 300 -8.49 -12.55 -17.86
N ALA A 301 -9.23 -11.57 -18.33
CA ALA A 301 -8.72 -10.23 -18.62
C ALA A 301 -9.47 -9.18 -17.80
N LYS A 302 -8.74 -8.18 -17.31
CA LYS A 302 -9.34 -7.01 -16.68
C LYS A 302 -9.77 -6.01 -17.75
N TYR A 303 -11.03 -5.58 -17.70
CA TYR A 303 -11.55 -4.55 -18.59
C TYR A 303 -11.21 -3.15 -18.06
N THR A 304 -10.04 -2.65 -18.44
CA THR A 304 -9.48 -1.39 -17.98
C THR A 304 -10.01 -0.10 -18.64
N PRO A 305 -10.55 -0.08 -19.88
CA PRO A 305 -10.91 1.18 -20.55
C PRO A 305 -11.95 2.04 -19.82
N THR A 306 -12.90 1.43 -19.12
CA THR A 306 -14.01 2.16 -18.47
C THR A 306 -14.06 2.01 -16.95
N TRP A 307 -13.21 1.16 -16.37
CA TRP A 307 -13.25 0.80 -14.95
C TRP A 307 -11.86 0.87 -14.30
N PRO A 308 -11.27 2.07 -14.16
CA PRO A 308 -10.02 2.19 -13.42
C PRO A 308 -10.22 1.81 -11.95
N ARG A 309 -9.10 1.64 -11.25
CA ARG A 309 -9.05 1.27 -9.83
C ARG A 309 -9.84 2.24 -8.93
N SER A 310 -9.93 3.51 -9.31
CA SER A 310 -10.41 4.61 -8.45
C SER A 310 -11.93 4.73 -8.32
N PHE A 311 -12.74 4.07 -9.16
CA PHE A 311 -14.20 4.09 -8.98
C PHE A 311 -14.63 2.96 -8.05
N THR A 312 -14.95 3.30 -6.81
CA THR A 312 -15.62 2.40 -5.85
C THR A 312 -16.96 3.00 -5.43
N PRO A 313 -18.09 2.47 -5.92
CA PRO A 313 -19.41 2.96 -5.53
C PRO A 313 -19.64 2.90 -4.01
N ALA A 314 -20.49 3.79 -3.48
CA ALA A 314 -20.80 3.81 -2.04
C ALA A 314 -21.67 2.62 -1.61
N ASN A 315 -22.57 2.14 -2.47
CA ASN A 315 -23.47 1.03 -2.14
C ASN A 315 -22.81 -0.35 -2.45
N GLN A 316 -23.18 -1.37 -1.67
CA GLN A 316 -22.58 -2.70 -1.78
C GLN A 316 -23.03 -3.43 -3.07
N GLU A 317 -24.27 -3.20 -3.52
CA GLU A 317 -24.81 -3.80 -4.75
C GLU A 317 -24.06 -3.33 -6.01
N MET A 318 -23.80 -2.03 -6.16
CA MET A 318 -23.00 -1.54 -7.29
C MET A 318 -21.54 -1.95 -7.16
N ARG A 319 -20.98 -2.10 -5.95
CA ARG A 319 -19.63 -2.68 -5.81
C ARG A 319 -19.56 -4.09 -6.38
N SER A 320 -20.53 -4.93 -6.06
CA SER A 320 -20.62 -6.29 -6.61
C SER A 320 -20.81 -6.27 -8.13
N LEU A 321 -21.65 -5.38 -8.65
CA LEU A 321 -21.85 -5.21 -10.09
C LEU A 321 -20.56 -4.75 -10.80
N VAL A 322 -19.90 -3.71 -10.28
CA VAL A 322 -18.64 -3.19 -10.85
C VAL A 322 -17.54 -4.26 -10.80
N ALA A 323 -17.46 -5.06 -9.72
CA ALA A 323 -16.53 -6.17 -9.64
C ALA A 323 -16.78 -7.22 -10.75
N LYS A 324 -18.06 -7.56 -11.00
CA LYS A 324 -18.45 -8.45 -12.09
C LYS A 324 -18.11 -7.89 -13.47
N MET A 325 -18.26 -6.58 -13.68
CA MET A 325 -17.95 -5.93 -14.95
C MET A 325 -16.44 -5.83 -15.23
N LYS A 326 -15.59 -5.89 -14.19
CA LYS A 326 -14.14 -5.68 -14.31
C LYS A 326 -13.38 -6.88 -14.84
N LEU A 327 -13.81 -8.10 -14.58
CA LEU A 327 -13.10 -9.33 -14.95
C LEU A 327 -13.89 -10.10 -15.99
N ILE A 328 -13.30 -10.29 -17.16
CA ILE A 328 -13.91 -10.99 -18.29
C ILE A 328 -13.20 -12.34 -18.46
N PRO A 329 -13.89 -13.47 -18.21
CA PRO A 329 -13.37 -14.79 -18.52
C PRO A 329 -13.26 -15.02 -20.02
N ASN A 330 -12.19 -15.70 -20.45
CA ASN A 330 -11.92 -16.02 -21.83
C ASN A 330 -12.27 -17.49 -22.10
N ARG A 331 -13.50 -17.76 -22.59
CA ARG A 331 -13.99 -19.13 -22.87
C ARG A 331 -13.02 -19.96 -23.71
N ALA A 332 -12.41 -19.37 -24.74
CA ALA A 332 -11.48 -20.08 -25.63
C ALA A 332 -10.22 -20.60 -24.90
N MET A 333 -9.87 -20.00 -23.77
CA MET A 333 -8.75 -20.43 -22.93
C MET A 333 -9.20 -21.32 -21.75
N LEU A 334 -10.51 -21.41 -21.48
CA LEU A 334 -11.08 -22.14 -20.35
C LEU A 334 -11.60 -23.53 -20.74
N GLU A 335 -12.23 -23.66 -21.90
CA GLU A 335 -12.98 -24.85 -22.34
C GLU A 335 -12.17 -26.16 -22.22
N GLY A 336 -12.66 -27.09 -21.39
CA GLY A 336 -12.14 -28.44 -21.19
C GLY A 336 -10.83 -28.54 -20.40
N ARG A 337 -10.27 -27.43 -19.91
CA ARG A 337 -8.93 -27.39 -19.30
C ARG A 337 -8.95 -27.39 -17.77
N ARG A 338 -7.91 -27.97 -17.18
CA ARG A 338 -7.56 -27.88 -15.75
C ARG A 338 -6.68 -26.66 -15.54
N ILE A 339 -7.21 -25.63 -14.90
CA ILE A 339 -6.56 -24.31 -14.89
C ILE A 339 -6.15 -23.93 -13.49
N LEU A 340 -4.91 -23.48 -13.38
CA LEU A 340 -4.40 -22.90 -12.16
C LEU A 340 -4.40 -21.38 -12.22
N PHE A 341 -5.02 -20.76 -11.24
CA PHE A 341 -5.00 -19.32 -11.04
C PHE A 341 -4.10 -18.94 -9.88
N CYS A 342 -3.24 -17.95 -10.09
CA CYS A 342 -2.52 -17.26 -9.02
C CYS A 342 -3.24 -15.95 -8.68
N ASP A 343 -3.45 -15.72 -7.39
CA ASP A 343 -4.04 -14.49 -6.84
C ASP A 343 -3.16 -13.96 -5.70
N ASP A 344 -3.28 -12.68 -5.36
CA ASP A 344 -2.39 -12.07 -4.35
C ASP A 344 -2.72 -12.52 -2.92
N SER A 345 -4.01 -12.51 -2.56
CA SER A 345 -4.47 -12.72 -1.19
C SER A 345 -5.95 -13.09 -1.14
N ILE A 346 -6.38 -13.75 -0.07
CA ILE A 346 -7.80 -13.98 0.23
C ILE A 346 -8.13 -13.26 1.55
N VAL A 347 -8.91 -12.18 1.46
CA VAL A 347 -9.39 -11.44 2.65
C VAL A 347 -10.77 -11.95 3.08
N ARG A 348 -11.83 -11.55 2.35
CA ARG A 348 -13.22 -11.94 2.63
C ARG A 348 -13.69 -13.14 1.82
N GLY A 349 -13.09 -13.38 0.64
CA GLY A 349 -13.41 -14.51 -0.22
C GLY A 349 -14.67 -14.42 -1.08
N THR A 350 -15.56 -13.46 -0.84
CA THR A 350 -16.86 -13.36 -1.52
C THR A 350 -16.72 -13.23 -3.04
N GLN A 351 -15.81 -12.38 -3.50
CA GLN A 351 -15.57 -12.16 -4.93
C GLN A 351 -14.98 -13.40 -5.61
N LEU A 352 -14.07 -14.11 -4.91
CA LEU A 352 -13.44 -15.31 -5.45
C LEU A 352 -14.48 -16.43 -5.63
N ARG A 353 -15.35 -16.65 -4.65
CA ARG A 353 -16.44 -17.62 -4.73
C ARG A 353 -17.32 -17.41 -5.97
N ASP A 354 -17.75 -16.19 -6.20
CA ASP A 354 -18.65 -15.88 -7.31
C ASP A 354 -17.92 -16.02 -8.67
N ASN A 355 -16.63 -15.70 -8.71
CA ASN A 355 -15.80 -15.88 -9.90
C ASN A 355 -15.57 -17.35 -10.26
N VAL A 356 -15.34 -18.24 -9.28
CA VAL A 356 -15.07 -19.66 -9.55
C VAL A 356 -16.25 -20.33 -10.27
N LYS A 357 -17.49 -20.05 -9.84
CA LYS A 357 -18.68 -20.55 -10.53
C LYS A 357 -18.70 -20.11 -12.00
N ILE A 358 -18.39 -18.84 -12.27
CA ILE A 358 -18.34 -18.30 -13.64
C ILE A 358 -17.28 -19.02 -14.47
N LEU A 359 -16.14 -19.42 -13.89
CA LEU A 359 -15.10 -20.15 -14.62
C LEU A 359 -15.58 -21.53 -15.09
N TYR A 360 -16.30 -22.26 -14.24
CA TYR A 360 -16.94 -23.53 -14.64
C TYR A 360 -18.06 -23.31 -15.67
N ASP A 361 -18.89 -22.28 -15.52
CA ASP A 361 -19.93 -21.90 -16.51
C ASP A 361 -19.32 -21.53 -17.89
N TYR A 362 -18.02 -21.21 -17.92
CA TYR A 362 -17.24 -20.93 -19.13
C TYR A 362 -16.40 -22.11 -19.61
N GLY A 363 -16.64 -23.31 -19.08
CA GLY A 363 -16.11 -24.56 -19.60
C GLY A 363 -14.84 -25.07 -18.92
N ALA A 364 -14.37 -24.46 -17.83
CA ALA A 364 -13.23 -24.99 -17.08
C ALA A 364 -13.56 -26.40 -16.54
N LYS A 365 -12.60 -27.34 -16.67
CA LYS A 365 -12.73 -28.71 -16.15
C LYS A 365 -12.40 -28.77 -14.65
N GLU A 366 -11.31 -28.11 -14.26
CA GLU A 366 -10.86 -27.99 -12.87
C GLU A 366 -10.34 -26.57 -12.64
N VAL A 367 -10.56 -26.04 -11.44
CA VAL A 367 -10.11 -24.70 -11.03
C VAL A 367 -9.26 -24.81 -9.78
N HIS A 368 -7.95 -24.64 -9.94
CA HIS A 368 -6.96 -24.66 -8.86
C HIS A 368 -6.57 -23.22 -8.52
N MET A 369 -6.42 -22.91 -7.23
CA MET A 369 -6.05 -21.57 -6.77
C MET A 369 -4.74 -21.60 -5.97
N ARG A 370 -3.86 -20.64 -6.23
CA ARG A 370 -2.58 -20.43 -5.55
C ARG A 370 -2.45 -19.00 -5.10
N ILE A 371 -2.24 -18.79 -3.81
CA ILE A 371 -2.25 -17.46 -3.21
C ILE A 371 -0.82 -17.02 -2.90
N ALA A 372 -0.45 -15.80 -3.29
CA ALA A 372 0.92 -15.29 -3.22
C ALA A 372 1.47 -15.11 -1.79
N CYS A 373 0.59 -15.09 -0.79
CA CYS A 373 0.94 -14.96 0.62
C CYS A 373 0.36 -16.09 1.48
N PRO A 374 0.84 -16.24 2.73
CA PRO A 374 0.17 -17.09 3.73
C PRO A 374 -1.28 -16.63 4.01
N PRO A 375 -2.11 -17.48 4.63
CA PRO A 375 -3.43 -17.07 5.08
C PRO A 375 -3.37 -15.85 6.00
N LEU A 376 -4.29 -14.91 5.82
CA LEU A 376 -4.39 -13.72 6.67
C LEU A 376 -5.08 -14.09 7.97
N ILE A 377 -4.32 -14.31 9.04
CA ILE A 377 -4.83 -14.67 10.36
C ILE A 377 -5.04 -13.43 11.25
N TYR A 378 -4.20 -12.41 11.10
CA TYR A 378 -4.22 -11.21 11.96
C TYR A 378 -4.59 -9.95 11.17
N SER A 379 -5.45 -9.12 11.76
CA SER A 379 -5.71 -7.77 11.22
C SER A 379 -4.48 -6.90 11.37
N CYS A 380 -4.12 -6.13 10.34
CA CYS A 380 -2.96 -5.24 10.39
C CYS A 380 -3.22 -4.06 11.35
N PRO A 381 -2.43 -3.85 12.42
CA PRO A 381 -2.55 -2.65 13.25
C PRO A 381 -1.68 -1.50 12.72
N PHE A 382 -0.68 -1.77 11.87
CA PHE A 382 0.34 -0.79 11.51
C PHE A 382 -0.02 0.07 10.31
N ILE A 383 -0.77 -0.48 9.34
CA ILE A 383 -1.00 0.16 8.04
C ILE A 383 -2.48 0.10 7.63
N GLY A 384 -2.97 1.15 6.96
CA GLY A 384 -4.32 1.27 6.40
C GLY A 384 -4.50 0.61 5.03
N PHE A 385 -4.06 -0.66 4.89
CA PHE A 385 -4.16 -1.44 3.65
C PHE A 385 -5.52 -2.12 3.44
N THR A 386 -6.27 -2.31 4.51
CA THR A 386 -7.63 -2.83 4.46
C THR A 386 -8.51 -1.88 5.23
N SER A 387 -9.73 -1.64 4.73
CA SER A 387 -10.76 -0.95 5.49
C SER A 387 -11.33 -1.82 6.62
N SER A 388 -10.72 -2.99 6.87
CA SER A 388 -11.22 -3.93 7.86
C SER A 388 -11.27 -3.31 9.23
N LYS A 389 -12.49 -3.31 9.79
CA LYS A 389 -12.79 -2.80 11.13
C LYS A 389 -12.83 -3.91 12.17
N SER A 390 -12.81 -5.17 11.73
CA SER A 390 -12.92 -6.33 12.59
C SER A 390 -12.11 -7.52 12.06
N PRO A 391 -11.44 -8.30 12.93
CA PRO A 391 -10.84 -9.57 12.53
C PRO A 391 -11.80 -10.50 11.80
N LEU A 392 -13.10 -10.45 12.10
CA LEU A 392 -14.14 -11.26 11.46
C LEU A 392 -14.40 -10.91 9.99
N GLU A 393 -13.78 -9.86 9.44
CA GLU A 393 -13.77 -9.66 7.99
C GLU A 393 -12.82 -10.61 7.27
N LEU A 394 -11.89 -11.26 7.98
CA LEU A 394 -11.02 -12.28 7.42
C LEU A 394 -11.78 -13.61 7.37
N ILE A 395 -11.84 -14.25 6.21
CA ILE A 395 -12.53 -15.55 6.05
C ILE A 395 -11.91 -16.62 6.96
N THR A 396 -10.60 -16.55 7.17
CA THR A 396 -9.86 -17.39 8.11
C THR A 396 -10.42 -17.27 9.52
N ARG A 397 -10.63 -16.05 10.02
CA ARG A 397 -11.19 -15.78 11.36
C ARG A 397 -12.64 -16.21 11.48
N GLN A 398 -13.44 -16.08 10.42
CA GLN A 398 -14.80 -16.60 10.39
C GLN A 398 -14.78 -18.13 10.56
N ILE A 399 -13.94 -18.83 9.78
CA ILE A 399 -13.82 -20.29 9.86
C ILE A 399 -13.30 -20.73 11.23
N ILE A 400 -12.30 -20.04 11.78
CA ILE A 400 -11.78 -20.33 13.13
C ILE A 400 -12.91 -20.22 14.16
N LYS A 401 -13.71 -19.15 14.12
CA LYS A 401 -14.88 -19.00 15.00
C LYS A 401 -15.88 -20.15 14.87
N GLU A 402 -16.16 -20.57 13.64
CA GLU A 402 -17.08 -21.68 13.39
C GLU A 402 -16.55 -23.03 13.92
N LEU A 403 -15.24 -23.27 13.82
CA LEU A 403 -14.61 -24.50 14.27
C LEU A 403 -14.38 -24.54 15.80
N GLU A 404 -14.11 -23.39 16.40
CA GLU A 404 -13.59 -23.29 17.77
C GLU A 404 -14.57 -22.64 18.76
N GLY A 405 -15.61 -21.96 18.26
CA GLY A 405 -16.53 -21.12 19.04
C GLY A 405 -15.99 -19.72 19.37
N ASP A 406 -14.71 -19.46 19.08
CA ASP A 406 -14.01 -18.20 19.34
C ASP A 406 -13.03 -17.92 18.19
N GLU A 407 -13.16 -16.75 17.55
CA GLU A 407 -12.28 -16.37 16.45
C GLU A 407 -10.79 -16.26 16.84
N ASN A 408 -10.46 -16.11 18.13
CA ASN A 408 -9.10 -15.90 18.65
C ASN A 408 -8.41 -17.16 19.17
N LYS A 409 -9.07 -18.31 19.10
CA LYS A 409 -8.52 -19.55 19.66
C LYS A 409 -7.51 -20.20 18.70
N ASN A 410 -6.39 -20.68 19.25
CA ASN A 410 -5.36 -21.46 18.54
C ASN A 410 -4.78 -20.78 17.28
N LEU A 411 -4.70 -19.44 17.23
CA LEU A 411 -4.28 -18.71 16.02
C LEU A 411 -2.90 -19.14 15.51
N ASP A 412 -1.97 -19.46 16.41
CA ASP A 412 -0.64 -19.96 16.11
C ASP A 412 -0.68 -21.25 15.28
N LYS A 413 -1.62 -22.16 15.59
CA LYS A 413 -1.79 -23.40 14.84
C LYS A 413 -2.37 -23.14 13.46
N TYR A 414 -3.37 -22.27 13.34
CA TYR A 414 -3.94 -21.89 12.04
C TYR A 414 -2.97 -21.09 11.17
N ALA A 415 -2.01 -20.38 11.76
CA ALA A 415 -0.93 -19.67 11.08
C ALA A 415 0.23 -20.58 10.65
N THR A 416 0.43 -21.71 11.34
CA THR A 416 1.51 -22.66 11.06
C THR A 416 1.16 -23.50 9.83
N THR A 417 1.91 -23.30 8.74
CA THR A 417 1.78 -24.07 7.50
C THR A 417 1.75 -25.58 7.79
N ASP A 418 0.82 -26.28 7.15
CA ASP A 418 0.66 -27.74 7.22
C ASP A 418 0.26 -28.35 8.56
N SER A 419 -0.02 -27.54 9.59
CA SER A 419 -0.67 -28.02 10.81
C SER A 419 -2.05 -28.64 10.50
N PRO A 420 -2.58 -29.52 11.37
CA PRO A 420 -3.92 -30.07 11.22
C PRO A 420 -5.01 -28.98 11.10
N GLU A 421 -4.93 -27.95 11.94
CA GLU A 421 -5.84 -26.81 11.97
C GLU A 421 -5.75 -25.98 10.67
N TYR A 422 -4.53 -25.69 10.20
CA TYR A 422 -4.28 -25.01 8.92
C TYR A 422 -4.91 -25.78 7.76
N LYS A 423 -4.61 -27.08 7.64
CA LYS A 423 -5.10 -27.92 6.54
C LYS A 423 -6.63 -28.00 6.52
N LYS A 424 -7.23 -28.12 7.71
CA LYS A 424 -8.69 -28.11 7.85
C LYS A 424 -9.29 -26.79 7.41
N MET A 425 -8.73 -25.65 7.85
CA MET A 425 -9.20 -24.33 7.44
C MET A 425 -9.08 -24.13 5.92
N VAL A 426 -7.92 -24.45 5.33
CA VAL A 426 -7.70 -24.32 3.88
C VAL A 426 -8.67 -25.21 3.08
N GLY A 427 -8.91 -26.44 3.54
CA GLY A 427 -9.89 -27.34 2.93
C GLY A 427 -11.30 -26.77 2.94
N ILE A 428 -11.74 -26.19 4.06
CA ILE A 428 -13.06 -25.53 4.17
C ILE A 428 -13.15 -24.32 3.22
N ILE A 429 -12.08 -23.52 3.08
CA ILE A 429 -12.07 -22.40 2.12
C ILE A 429 -12.21 -22.92 0.69
N ALA A 430 -11.47 -23.97 0.33
CA ALA A 430 -11.53 -24.58 -0.99
C ALA A 430 -12.94 -25.08 -1.33
N GLU A 431 -13.56 -25.81 -0.40
CA GLU A 431 -14.92 -26.34 -0.53
C GLU A 431 -15.95 -25.21 -0.69
N ARG A 432 -15.89 -24.18 0.16
CA ARG A 432 -16.79 -23.02 0.10
C ARG A 432 -16.74 -22.28 -1.22
N PHE A 433 -15.60 -22.30 -1.89
CA PHE A 433 -15.42 -21.63 -3.18
C PHE A 433 -15.63 -22.56 -4.38
N GLY A 434 -15.81 -23.88 -4.17
CA GLY A 434 -15.90 -24.86 -5.25
C GLY A 434 -14.58 -25.06 -6.01
N LEU A 435 -13.44 -24.83 -5.35
CA LEU A 435 -12.12 -25.01 -5.95
C LEU A 435 -11.73 -26.50 -5.98
N SER A 436 -11.10 -26.94 -7.06
CA SER A 436 -10.50 -28.28 -7.16
C SER A 436 -9.32 -28.42 -6.19
N SER A 437 -8.55 -27.34 -5.97
CA SER A 437 -7.55 -27.27 -4.90
C SER A 437 -7.23 -25.82 -4.55
N LEU A 438 -6.81 -25.59 -3.30
CA LEU A 438 -6.32 -24.32 -2.81
C LEU A 438 -4.99 -24.54 -2.07
N LYS A 439 -3.98 -23.73 -2.38
CA LYS A 439 -2.75 -23.65 -1.59
C LYS A 439 -2.37 -22.19 -1.40
N PHE A 440 -1.89 -21.84 -0.21
CA PHE A 440 -1.29 -20.55 0.07
C PHE A 440 0.23 -20.69 0.00
N ASN A 441 0.92 -19.63 -0.41
CA ASN A 441 2.37 -19.64 -0.32
C ASN A 441 2.81 -19.62 1.15
N THR A 442 3.96 -20.22 1.44
CA THR A 442 4.45 -20.31 2.81
C THR A 442 5.13 -19.01 3.24
N LEU A 443 5.21 -18.78 4.55
CA LEU A 443 5.87 -17.60 5.08
C LEU A 443 7.37 -17.60 4.73
N GLU A 444 7.98 -18.78 4.79
CA GLU A 444 9.39 -19.01 4.45
C GLU A 444 9.64 -18.65 2.98
N THR A 445 8.78 -19.14 2.08
CA THR A 445 8.91 -18.86 0.64
C THR A 445 8.74 -17.37 0.35
N LEU A 446 7.79 -16.69 1.01
CA LEU A 446 7.59 -15.25 0.88
C LEU A 446 8.81 -14.45 1.36
N VAL A 447 9.33 -14.76 2.55
CA VAL A 447 10.51 -14.07 3.11
C VAL A 447 11.75 -14.32 2.24
N GLU A 448 11.92 -15.57 1.78
CA GLU A 448 13.02 -15.95 0.90
C GLU A 448 12.90 -15.31 -0.49
N ALA A 449 11.68 -15.05 -0.99
CA ALA A 449 11.46 -14.33 -2.24
C ALA A 449 11.73 -12.82 -2.09
N ILE A 450 11.35 -12.21 -0.96
CA ILE A 450 11.67 -10.81 -0.63
C ILE A 450 13.19 -10.62 -0.47
N ASP A 451 13.90 -11.65 -0.05
CA ASP A 451 15.36 -11.64 0.16
C ASP A 451 15.81 -10.55 1.15
N LEU A 452 15.05 -10.44 2.24
CA LEU A 452 15.40 -9.67 3.43
C LEU A 452 15.32 -10.59 4.66
N PRO A 453 16.14 -10.35 5.70
CA PRO A 453 16.00 -11.07 6.97
C PRO A 453 14.57 -10.96 7.49
N LYS A 454 13.98 -12.06 7.98
CA LYS A 454 12.60 -12.08 8.52
C LYS A 454 12.36 -10.96 9.53
N CYS A 455 13.33 -10.69 10.41
CA CYS A 455 13.23 -9.65 11.42
C CYS A 455 13.07 -8.23 10.83
N LYS A 456 13.49 -8.02 9.57
CA LYS A 456 13.37 -6.76 8.83
C LYS A 456 12.05 -6.60 8.07
N VAL A 457 11.22 -7.65 8.00
CA VAL A 457 9.97 -7.69 7.24
C VAL A 457 8.79 -7.83 8.20
N CYS A 458 7.76 -6.99 8.05
CA CYS A 458 6.50 -7.17 8.76
C CYS A 458 5.74 -8.35 8.18
N THR A 459 5.54 -9.38 9.01
CA THR A 459 4.75 -10.55 8.69
C THR A 459 3.50 -10.68 9.57
N HIS A 460 3.18 -9.62 10.33
CA HIS A 460 2.11 -9.62 11.34
C HIS A 460 0.81 -10.26 10.87
N CYS A 461 0.35 -9.92 9.66
CA CYS A 461 -0.91 -10.44 9.12
C CYS A 461 -0.96 -11.97 9.02
N PHE A 462 0.20 -12.61 8.96
CA PHE A 462 0.35 -14.06 8.82
C PHE A 462 0.62 -14.72 10.17
N ASP A 463 1.58 -14.21 10.95
CA ASP A 463 2.12 -14.88 12.14
C ASP A 463 2.09 -14.06 13.44
N GLY A 464 1.56 -12.84 13.39
CA GLY A 464 1.44 -11.95 14.55
C GLY A 464 2.76 -11.41 15.10
N SER A 465 3.92 -11.68 14.47
CA SER A 465 5.24 -11.52 15.11
C SER A 465 5.83 -10.10 15.10
N SER A 466 5.03 -9.05 14.92
CA SER A 466 5.50 -7.66 14.72
C SER A 466 5.19 -6.74 15.89
N CYS A 467 5.97 -5.65 16.05
CA CYS A 467 5.94 -4.74 17.21
C CYS A 467 5.57 -3.28 16.89
N PHE A 468 5.23 -2.50 17.92
CA PHE A 468 4.96 -1.06 17.83
C PHE A 468 6.21 -0.20 18.05
#